data_AF-A8APK0-F1
#
_entry.id   AF-A8APK0-F1
#
_cell.length_a   1.000
_cell.length_b   1.000
_cell.length_c   1.000
_cell.angle_alpha   90.00
_cell.angle_beta   90.00
_cell.angle_gamma   90.00
#
_symmetry.space_group_name_H-M   'P 1'
#
loop_
_entity.id
_entity.type
_entity.pdbx_description
1 polymer ?
#
loop_
_entity_poly.entity_id
_entity_poly.type
_entity_poly.pdbx_seq_one_letter_code
_entity_poly.pdbx_strand_id
1 'polypeptide(L)'
;MLPTTELHWYRTSVEGKQEHFFTTRLTDSTIVDIDCTMPHCQDDTKREFTQLVKVSLAYRKIEWEHVSAGTSGADDWRAPLEA
;
A
#
# COMPACT_ATOMS: atom_id res chain seq x y z
N MET A 1 3.09 -17.23 -1.32
CA MET A 1 2.32 -16.14 -1.94
C MET A 1 1.21 -15.76 -0.99
N LEU A 2 0.99 -14.46 -0.82
CA LEU A 2 -0.10 -13.90 -0.04
C LEU A 2 -1.34 -13.84 -0.96
N PRO A 3 -2.47 -14.49 -0.62
CA PRO A 3 -3.64 -14.51 -1.48
C PRO A 3 -4.16 -13.09 -1.79
N THR A 4 -4.21 -12.25 -0.77
CA THR A 4 -4.65 -10.85 -0.87
C THR A 4 -3.77 -9.96 0.00
N THR A 5 -3.48 -8.76 -0.47
CA THR A 5 -2.90 -7.68 0.33
C THR A 5 -3.70 -6.41 0.07
N GLU A 6 -4.18 -5.74 1.12
CA GLU A 6 -4.95 -4.51 1.00
C GLU A 6 -4.24 -3.35 1.70
N LEU A 7 -4.14 -2.23 0.98
CA LEU A 7 -3.69 -0.95 1.51
C LEU A 7 -4.88 0.01 1.55
N HIS A 8 -5.26 0.40 2.75
CA HIS A 8 -6.30 1.41 3.00
C HIS A 8 -5.65 2.77 3.18
N TRP A 9 -6.02 3.71 2.31
CA TRP A 9 -5.55 5.08 2.38
C TRP A 9 -6.55 5.93 3.16
N TYR A 10 -6.05 6.64 4.17
CA TYR A 10 -6.84 7.50 5.04
C TYR A 10 -6.55 8.97 4.78
N ARG A 11 -7.57 9.81 4.95
CA ARG A 11 -7.44 11.27 5.01
C ARG A 11 -8.37 11.85 6.06
N THR A 12 -8.15 13.11 6.42
CA THR A 12 -9.06 13.84 7.31
C THR A 12 -10.29 14.32 6.53
N SER A 13 -11.47 13.86 6.94
CA SER A 13 -12.78 14.28 6.41
C SER A 13 -13.15 15.71 6.83
N VAL A 14 -14.23 16.23 6.24
CA VAL A 14 -14.77 17.56 6.60
C VAL A 14 -15.28 17.61 8.04
N GLU A 15 -15.70 16.48 8.61
CA GLU A 15 -16.08 16.32 10.01
C GLU A 15 -14.87 16.18 10.96
N GLY A 16 -13.64 16.25 10.43
CA GLY A 16 -12.40 16.13 11.22
C GLY A 16 -12.05 14.70 11.64
N LYS A 17 -12.70 13.69 11.05
CA LYS A 17 -12.46 12.27 11.34
C LYS A 17 -11.58 11.63 10.27
N GLN A 18 -10.85 10.57 10.62
CA GLN A 18 -10.14 9.76 9.63
C GLN A 18 -11.15 8.99 8.77
N GLU A 19 -11.11 9.20 7.46
CA GLU A 19 -11.94 8.49 6.49
C GLU A 19 -11.07 7.64 5.56
N HIS A 20 -11.50 6.41 5.33
CA HIS A 20 -10.94 5.54 4.31
C HIS A 20 -11.54 5.93 2.96
N PHE A 21 -10.73 6.53 2.09
CA PHE A 21 -11.22 7.09 0.82
C PHE A 21 -10.73 6.31 -0.41
N PHE A 22 -9.70 5.48 -0.26
CA PHE A 22 -9.09 4.75 -1.36
C PHE A 22 -8.50 3.42 -0.91
N THR A 23 -8.68 2.36 -1.71
CA THR A 23 -8.08 1.04 -1.50
C THR A 23 -7.16 0.69 -2.66
N THR A 24 -5.99 0.12 -2.34
CA THR A 24 -5.18 -0.63 -3.30
C THR A 24 -5.16 -2.09 -2.87
N ARG A 25 -5.67 -2.99 -3.71
CA ARG A 25 -5.71 -4.43 -3.45
C ARG A 25 -4.80 -5.15 -4.41
N LEU A 26 -3.95 -6.02 -3.88
CA LEU A 26 -3.09 -6.92 -4.65
C LEU A 26 -3.61 -8.35 -4.49
N THR A 27 -3.67 -9.11 -5.58
CA THR A 27 -3.97 -10.55 -5.56
C THR A 27 -2.72 -11.35 -5.92
N ASP A 28 -2.52 -12.48 -5.21
CA ASP A 28 -1.37 -13.37 -5.36
C ASP A 28 -0.03 -12.61 -5.25
N SER A 29 0.12 -11.78 -4.21
CA SER A 29 1.34 -11.00 -4.01
C SER A 29 2.47 -11.86 -3.41
N THR A 30 3.70 -11.51 -3.71
CA THR A 30 4.91 -12.17 -3.20
C THR A 30 5.88 -11.12 -2.70
N ILE A 31 6.42 -11.33 -1.50
CA ILE A 31 7.49 -10.50 -0.97
C ILE A 31 8.75 -10.79 -1.78
N VAL A 32 9.30 -9.75 -2.42
CA VAL A 32 10.52 -9.85 -3.23
C VAL A 32 11.75 -9.32 -2.50
N ASP A 33 11.54 -8.47 -1.50
CA ASP A 33 12.61 -7.86 -0.71
C ASP A 33 12.06 -7.36 0.64
N ILE A 34 12.93 -7.37 1.66
CA ILE A 34 12.66 -6.79 2.97
C ILE A 34 13.91 -6.01 3.40
N ASP A 35 13.81 -4.69 3.41
CA ASP A 35 14.84 -3.80 3.91
C ASP A 35 14.47 -3.34 5.33
N CYS A 36 15.27 -3.76 6.31
CA CYS A 36 15.06 -3.47 7.73
C CYS A 36 16.20 -2.59 8.23
N THR A 37 15.87 -1.34 8.57
CA THR A 37 16.83 -0.35 9.04
C THR A 37 16.38 0.27 10.35
N MET A 38 17.36 0.66 11.16
CA MET A 38 17.13 1.45 12.36
C MET A 38 18.02 2.69 12.29
N PRO A 39 17.45 3.90 12.46
CA PRO A 39 18.23 5.12 12.54
C PRO A 39 19.27 5.09 13.66
N HIS A 40 20.32 5.88 13.48
CA HIS A 40 21.38 6.02 14.47
C HIS A 40 20.85 6.75 15.73
N CYS A 41 21.01 6.15 16.92
CA CYS A 41 20.42 6.67 18.15
C CYS A 41 20.95 8.04 18.61
N GLN A 42 22.10 8.48 18.11
CA GLN A 42 22.67 9.81 18.42
C GLN A 42 22.22 10.91 17.46
N ASP A 43 21.48 10.56 16.39
CA ASP A 43 20.98 11.54 15.43
C ASP A 43 19.65 12.11 15.93
N ASP A 44 19.69 13.28 16.57
CA ASP A 44 18.52 13.96 17.14
C ASP A 44 17.42 14.25 16.09
N THR A 45 17.80 14.38 14.81
CA THR A 45 16.83 14.61 13.71
C THR A 45 15.96 13.40 13.44
N LYS A 46 16.34 12.22 13.94
CA LYS A 46 15.66 10.94 13.73
C LYS A 46 15.08 10.35 15.00
N ARG A 47 15.05 11.12 16.10
CA ARG A 47 14.60 10.66 17.43
C ARG A 47 13.18 10.11 17.44
N GLU A 48 12.31 10.59 16.56
CA GLU A 48 10.90 10.16 16.49
C GLU A 48 10.70 8.82 15.76
N PHE A 49 11.71 8.36 15.03
CA PHE A 49 11.64 7.10 14.29
C PHE A 49 12.01 5.92 15.20
N THR A 50 11.40 4.77 14.90
CA THR A 50 11.75 3.47 15.46
C THR A 50 12.48 2.64 14.40
N GLN A 51 12.12 1.37 14.23
CA GLN A 51 12.57 0.56 13.09
C GLN A 51 11.73 0.87 11.86
N LEU A 52 12.40 0.97 10.72
CA LEU A 52 11.79 1.13 9.41
C LEU A 52 11.92 -0.20 8.66
N VAL A 53 10.78 -0.85 8.42
CA VAL A 53 10.71 -2.11 7.68
C VAL A 53 9.98 -1.86 6.36
N LYS A 54 10.76 -1.78 5.27
CA LYS A 54 10.23 -1.62 3.93
C LYS A 54 10.07 -3.01 3.29
N VAL A 55 8.83 -3.40 3.04
CA VAL A 55 8.48 -4.68 2.40
C VAL A 55 8.08 -4.41 0.95
N SER A 56 8.81 -5.02 0.01
CA SER A 56 8.55 -4.89 -1.43
C SER A 56 7.70 -6.07 -1.91
N LEU A 57 6.63 -5.78 -2.64
CA LEU A 57 5.71 -6.79 -3.16
C LEU A 57 5.71 -6.78 -4.69
N ALA A 58 5.96 -7.95 -5.28
CA ALA A 58 5.49 -8.26 -6.62
C ALA A 58 4.06 -8.82 -6.53
N TYR A 59 3.27 -8.69 -7.58
CA TYR A 59 1.87 -9.11 -7.60
C TYR A 59 1.47 -9.59 -8.98
N ARG A 60 0.38 -10.35 -9.04
CA ARG A 60 -0.23 -10.81 -10.30
C ARG A 60 -1.30 -9.85 -10.81
N LYS A 61 -2.18 -9.42 -9.89
CA LYS A 61 -3.29 -8.50 -10.15
C LYS A 61 -3.22 -7.36 -9.16
N ILE A 62 -3.54 -6.15 -9.61
CA ILE A 62 -3.72 -4.96 -8.79
C ILE A 62 -5.09 -4.35 -9.11
N GLU A 63 -5.77 -3.88 -8.06
CA GLU A 63 -7.03 -3.17 -8.14
C GLU A 63 -6.91 -1.88 -7.35
N TRP A 64 -7.38 -0.78 -7.94
CA TRP A 64 -7.48 0.53 -7.33
C TRP A 64 -8.95 0.90 -7.23
N GLU A 65 -9.38 1.36 -6.06
CA GLU A 65 -10.76 1.77 -5.81
C GLU A 65 -10.77 3.08 -5.04
N HIS A 66 -11.31 4.14 -5.64
CA HIS A 66 -11.60 5.37 -4.93
C HIS A 66 -12.99 5.28 -4.30
N VAL A 67 -13.06 4.75 -3.08
CA VAL A 67 -14.30 4.48 -2.33
C VAL A 67 -15.25 5.68 -2.30
N SER A 68 -14.74 6.90 -2.04
CA SER A 68 -15.60 8.09 -1.95
C SER A 68 -16.09 8.63 -3.30
N ALA A 69 -15.42 8.33 -4.40
CA ALA A 69 -15.74 8.85 -5.74
C ALA A 69 -16.36 7.77 -6.66
N GLY A 70 -16.32 6.51 -6.25
CA GLY A 70 -16.88 5.36 -6.97
C GLY A 70 -16.08 4.93 -8.20
N THR A 71 -14.93 5.54 -8.49
CA THR A 71 -14.08 5.15 -9.62
C THR A 71 -13.17 4.00 -9.24
N SER A 72 -12.90 3.13 -10.21
CA SER A 72 -11.99 1.99 -10.04
C SER A 72 -11.17 1.73 -11.30
N GLY A 73 -10.05 1.05 -11.10
CA GLY A 73 -9.20 0.53 -12.15
C GLY A 73 -8.59 -0.78 -11.72
N ALA A 74 -8.20 -1.62 -12.67
CA ALA A 74 -7.54 -2.88 -12.38
C ALA A 74 -6.56 -3.22 -13.50
N ASP A 75 -5.52 -3.96 -13.13
CA ASP A 75 -4.59 -4.59 -14.06
C ASP A 75 -4.33 -6.04 -13.61
N ASP A 76 -4.33 -6.98 -14.56
CA ASP A 76 -4.13 -8.41 -14.30
C ASP A 76 -3.27 -9.02 -15.40
N TRP A 77 -2.10 -9.54 -15.00
CA TRP A 77 -1.21 -10.25 -15.92
C TRP A 77 -1.86 -11.48 -16.58
N ARG A 78 -2.90 -12.07 -15.96
CA ARG A 78 -3.65 -13.21 -16.52
C ARG A 78 -4.75 -12.80 -17.50
N ALA A 79 -5.12 -11.53 -17.54
CA ALA A 79 -6.18 -11.01 -18.42
C ALA A 79 -5.81 -9.63 -18.95
N PRO A 80 -4.72 -9.52 -19.74
CA PRO A 80 -4.31 -8.25 -20.33
C PRO A 80 -5.40 -7.73 -21.28
N LEU A 81 -5.63 -6.42 -21.27
CA LEU A 81 -6.49 -5.77 -22.25
C LEU A 81 -5.70 -5.60 -23.55
N GLU A 82 -6.24 -6.08 -24.67
CA GLU A 82 -5.68 -5.81 -25.99
C GLU A 82 -5.80 -4.31 -26.32
N ALA A 83 -4.77 -3.76 -26.97
CA ALA A 83 -4.66 -2.34 -27.34
C ALA A 83 -5.51 -1.96 -28.55
#